data_AF-A0A7I8CT15-F1
#
_entry.id   AF-A0A7I8CT15-F1
#
_cell.length_a   1.000
_cell.length_b   1.000
_cell.length_c   1.000
_cell.angle_alpha   90.00
_cell.angle_beta   90.00
_cell.angle_gamma   90.00
#
_symmetry.space_group_name_H-M   'P 1'
#
loop_
_entity.id
_entity.type
_entity.pdbx_description
1 polymer ?
#
loop_
_entity_poly.entity_id
_entity_poly.type
_entity_poly.pdbx_seq_one_letter_code
_entity_poly.pdbx_strand_id
1 'polypeptide(L)' 'MTIHRTLHEDVFATFARACQEGEFELAEHLLHAIETIARQKQDCGELDRAYLLLTHFTNRPHSAHSGPMRSFSKH' A
#
# COMPACT_ATOMS: atom_id res chain seq x y z
N MET A 1 10.94 -22.85 -17.95
CA MET A 1 10.41 -21.70 -18.71
C MET A 1 10.45 -20.50 -17.79
N THR A 2 11.44 -19.62 -17.94
CA THR A 2 11.51 -18.37 -17.17
C THR A 2 10.43 -17.44 -17.72
N ILE A 3 9.38 -17.23 -16.93
CA ILE A 3 8.34 -16.26 -17.25
C ILE A 3 9.03 -14.90 -17.25
N HIS A 4 9.23 -14.30 -18.43
CA HIS A 4 9.71 -12.93 -18.54
C HIS A 4 8.62 -12.01 -18.00
N ARG A 5 8.68 -11.71 -16.70
CA ARG A 5 7.90 -10.60 -16.15
C ARG A 5 8.45 -9.30 -16.69
N THR A 6 7.54 -8.42 -17.04
CA THR A 6 7.92 -7.05 -17.37
C THR A 6 8.37 -6.34 -16.09
N LEU A 7 9.26 -5.37 -16.22
CA LEU A 7 9.69 -4.51 -15.10
C LEU A 7 8.48 -3.93 -14.34
N HIS A 8 7.41 -3.62 -15.07
CA HIS A 8 6.15 -3.14 -14.52
C HIS A 8 5.51 -4.14 -13.53
N GLU A 9 5.40 -5.41 -13.92
CA GLU A 9 4.83 -6.46 -13.07
C GLU A 9 5.69 -6.70 -11.82
N ASP A 10 7.02 -6.60 -11.93
CA ASP A 10 7.91 -6.71 -10.78
C ASP A 10 7.78 -5.51 -9.82
N VAL A 11 7.66 -4.30 -10.35
CA VAL A 11 7.42 -3.09 -9.54
C VAL A 11 6.07 -3.20 -8.83
N PHE A 12 5.01 -3.63 -9.52
CA PHE A 12 3.70 -3.82 -8.92
C PHE A 12 3.70 -4.91 -7.84
N ALA A 13 4.36 -6.05 -8.09
CA ALA A 13 4.49 -7.12 -7.10
C ALA A 13 5.25 -6.66 -5.85
N THR A 14 6.32 -5.89 -6.04
CA THR A 14 7.12 -5.33 -4.95
C THR A 14 6.31 -4.30 -4.16
N PHE A 15 5.53 -3.46 -4.83
CA PHE A 15 4.60 -2.52 -4.21
C PHE A 15 3.58 -3.24 -3.32
N ALA A 16 2.92 -4.28 -3.85
CA ALA A 16 1.95 -5.04 -3.09
C ALA A 16 2.56 -5.68 -1.83
N ARG A 17 3.80 -6.17 -1.94
CA ARG A 17 4.54 -6.70 -0.81
C ARG A 17 4.88 -5.62 0.21
N ALA A 18 5.35 -4.45 -0.22
CA ALA A 18 5.64 -3.32 0.66
C ALA A 18 4.40 -2.87 1.44
N CYS A 19 3.22 -2.80 0.79
CA CYS A 19 1.96 -2.53 1.47
C CYS A 19 1.61 -3.61 2.50
N GLN A 20 1.83 -4.88 2.18
CA GLN A 20 1.56 -6.00 3.09
C GLN A 20 2.50 -6.02 4.31
N GLU A 21 3.77 -5.71 4.12
CA GLU A 21 4.78 -5.66 5.19
C GLU A 21 4.71 -4.35 6.01
N GLY A 22 3.90 -3.38 5.59
CA GLY A 22 3.76 -2.08 6.27
C GLY A 22 4.91 -1.12 6.01
N GLU A 23 5.73 -1.42 4.99
CA GLU A 23 6.85 -0.59 4.54
C GLU A 23 6.31 0.57 3.69
N PHE A 24 5.56 1.48 4.31
CA PHE A 24 4.78 2.50 3.59
C PHE A 24 5.66 3.50 2.84
N GLU A 25 6.81 3.90 3.38
CA GLU A 25 7.74 4.81 2.69
C GLU A 25 8.27 4.20 1.38
N LEU A 26 8.55 2.89 1.39
CA LEU A 26 8.91 2.14 0.19
C LEU A 26 7.72 1.99 -0.76
N ALA A 27 6.53 1.71 -0.22
CA ALA A 27 5.31 1.60 -1.01
C ALA A 27 4.96 2.92 -1.73
N GLU A 28 5.17 4.08 -1.11
CA GLU A 28 4.99 5.40 -1.72
C GLU A 28 5.97 5.63 -2.88
N HIS A 29 7.25 5.29 -2.69
CA HIS A 29 8.24 5.38 -3.77
C HIS A 29 7.89 4.47 -4.95
N LEU A 30 7.44 3.26 -4.67
CA LEU A 30 7.01 2.31 -5.70
C LEU A 30 5.73 2.76 -6.39
N LEU A 31 4.79 3.40 -5.68
CA LEU A 31 3.59 3.98 -6.28
C LEU A 31 3.94 5.06 -7.30
N HIS A 32 4.86 5.98 -6.98
CA HIS A 32 5.32 7.00 -7.93
C HIS A 32 5.97 6.38 -9.18
N ALA A 33 6.69 5.26 -9.03
CA ALA A 33 7.24 4.52 -10.16
C ALA A 33 6.12 3.91 -11.03
N ILE A 34 5.10 3.31 -10.42
CA ILE A 34 3.91 2.79 -11.13
C ILE A 34 3.19 3.92 -11.87
N GLU A 35 2.99 5.08 -11.23
CA GLU A 35 2.40 6.25 -11.89
C GLU A 35 3.19 6.69 -13.12
N THR A 36 4.51 6.74 -13.01
CA THR A 36 5.40 7.13 -14.10
C THR A 36 5.30 6.14 -15.27
N ILE A 37 5.21 4.85 -15.01
CA ILE A 37 5.09 3.81 -16.04
C ILE A 37 3.69 3.83 -16.68
N ALA A 38 2.64 3.96 -15.88
CA ALA A 38 1.26 4.02 -16.34
C ALA A 38 1.02 5.25 -17.26
N ARG A 39 1.59 6.41 -16.90
CA ARG A 39 1.55 7.61 -17.74
C ARG A 39 2.24 7.41 -19.09
N GLN A 40 3.37 6.70 -19.12
CA GLN A 40 4.07 6.36 -20.38
C GLN A 40 3.27 5.39 -21.26
N LYS A 41 2.54 4.47 -20.65
CA LYS A 41 1.73 3.46 -21.35
C LYS A 41 0.32 3.93 -21.70
N GLN A 42 -0.10 5.11 -21.22
CA GLN A 42 -1.50 5.59 -21.23
C GLN A 42 -2.48 4.56 -20.61
N ASP A 43 -2.00 3.73 -19.68
CA ASP A 43 -2.79 2.68 -19.05
C ASP A 43 -3.21 3.11 -17.64
N CYS A 44 -4.41 3.69 -17.54
CA CYS A 44 -4.94 4.18 -16.26
C CYS A 44 -5.53 3.06 -15.38
N GLY A 45 -5.73 1.85 -15.92
CA GLY A 45 -6.43 0.77 -15.23
C GLY A 45 -5.61 0.13 -14.12
N GLU A 46 -4.31 -0.04 -14.33
CA GLU A 46 -3.42 -0.60 -13.29
C GLU A 46 -3.11 0.41 -12.17
N LEU A 47 -3.11 1.70 -12.52
CA LEU A 47 -2.94 2.81 -11.59
C LEU A 47 -4.05 2.83 -10.52
N ASP A 48 -5.31 2.66 -10.95
CA ASP A 48 -6.47 2.59 -10.06
C ASP A 48 -6.33 1.44 -9.05
N ARG A 49 -5.86 0.27 -9.51
CA ARG A 49 -5.60 -0.88 -8.64
C ARG A 49 -4.52 -0.61 -7.61
N ALA A 50 -3.46 0.12 -7.98
CA ALA A 50 -2.40 0.48 -7.04
C ALA A 50 -2.93 1.40 -5.92
N TYR A 51 -3.75 2.40 -6.26
CA TYR A 51 -4.40 3.26 -5.27
C TYR A 51 -5.39 2.51 -4.37
N LEU A 52 -6.22 1.61 -4.95
CA LEU A 52 -7.13 0.76 -4.17
C LEU A 52 -6.37 -0.14 -3.18
N LEU A 53 -5.21 -0.66 -3.60
CA LEU A 53 -4.38 -1.47 -2.72
C LEU A 53 -3.80 -0.64 -1.56
N LEU A 54 -3.22 0.52 -1.85
CA LEU A 54 -2.65 1.39 -0.81
C LEU A 54 -3.72 1.78 0.22
N THR A 55 -4.89 2.23 -0.26
CA THR A 55 -6.01 2.61 0.60
C THR A 55 -6.53 1.44 1.44
N HIS A 56 -6.56 0.21 0.93
CA HIS A 56 -6.92 -0.96 1.73
C HIS A 56 -5.97 -1.18 2.93
N PHE A 57 -4.67 -0.97 2.74
CA PHE A 57 -3.68 -1.16 3.80
C PHE A 57 -3.58 0.03 4.76
N THR A 58 -3.82 1.26 4.29
CA THR A 58 -3.78 2.47 5.13
C THR A 58 -5.10 2.75 5.84
N ASN A 59 -6.24 2.32 5.29
CA ASN A 59 -7.57 2.51 5.86
C ASN A 59 -7.99 1.37 6.79
N ARG A 60 -7.07 0.47 7.18
CA ARG A 60 -7.35 -0.47 8.27
C ARG A 60 -7.64 0.39 9.51
N PRO A 61 -8.87 0.38 10.05
CA PRO A 61 -9.15 1.14 11.24
C PRO A 61 -8.16 0.65 12.30
N HIS A 62 -7.40 1.57 12.88
CA HIS A 62 -6.73 1.37 14.16
C HIS A 62 -7.80 0.89 15.16
N SER A 63 -8.06 -0.42 15.17
CA SER A 63 -8.96 -1.03 16.12
C SER A 63 -8.26 -0.99 17.46
N ALA A 64 -8.63 0.04 18.23
CA ALA A 64 -8.72 0.06 19.67
C ALA A 64 -7.51 -0.53 20.41
N HIS A 65 -6.50 0.31 20.64
CA HIS A 65 -5.81 0.29 21.93
C HIS A 65 -6.41 1.35 22.85
N SER A 66 -7.73 1.25 23.09
CA SER A 66 -8.35 1.92 24.23
C SER A 66 -7.95 1.14 25.48
N GLY A 67 -6.78 1.49 26.03
CA GLY A 67 -6.38 1.02 27.35
C GLY A 67 -7.44 1.40 28.39
N PRO A 68 -7.66 0.58 29.43
CA PRO A 68 -8.77 0.79 30.36
C PRO A 68 -8.59 2.13 31.09
N MET A 69 -9.59 2.99 30.94
CA MET A 69 -9.74 4.23 31.71
C MET A 69 -9.74 3.86 33.20
N ARG A 70 -8.61 4.12 33.87
CA ARG A 70 -8.53 4.03 35.33
C ARG A 70 -9.47 5.09 35.91
N SER A 71 -10.67 4.65 36.33
CA SER A 71 -11.58 5.46 37.13
C SER A 71 -10.91 5.78 38.46
N PHE A 72 -10.44 7.02 38.61
CA PHE A 72 -10.15 7.57 39.92
C PHE A 72 -11.48 7.94 40.60
N SER A 73 -11.98 7.05 41.45
CA SER A 73 -12.95 7.42 42.48
C SER A 73 -12.19 8.10 43.61
N LYS A 74 -12.38 9.42 43.75
CA LYS A 74 -11.99 10.18 44.94
C LYS A 74 -12.95 9.83 46.07
N HIS A 75 -12.41 9.42 47.22
CA HIS A 75 -13.09 9.45 48.51
C HIS A 75 -12.27 10.32 49.44
#